data_AF-A0A9D7KH55-F1
#
_entry.id   AF-A0A9D7KH55-F1
#
_cell.length_a   1.000
_cell.length_b   1.000
_cell.length_c   1.000
_cell.angle_alpha   90.00
_cell.angle_beta   90.00
_cell.angle_gamma   90.00
#
_symmetry.space_group_name_H-M   'P 1'
#
loop_
_entity.id
_entity.type
_entity.pdbx_description
1 polymer ?
#
loop_
_entity_poly.entity_id
_entity_poly.type
_entity_poly.pdbx_seq_one_letter_code
_entity_poly.pdbx_strand_id
1 'polypeptide(L)' 'MRVQQIANFFDGWAPKFIQWERDNTGLLVGRSQQEVTGVLLCLDVTSDALERSSKT' A
#
# COMPACT_ATOMS: atom_id res chain seq x y z
N MET A 1 3.05 0.05 13.97
CA MET A 1 2.40 -0.87 12.99
C MET A 1 3.35 -1.04 11.81
N ARG A 2 3.56 -2.25 11.29
CA ARG A 2 4.43 -2.51 10.12
C ARG A 2 3.62 -2.59 8.83
N VAL A 3 4.26 -2.30 7.69
CA VAL A 3 3.66 -2.39 6.35
C VAL A 3 2.97 -3.75 6.13
N GLN A 4 3.60 -4.86 6.55
CA GLN A 4 3.03 -6.20 6.45
C GLN A 4 1.68 -6.34 7.15
N GLN A 5 1.49 -5.67 8.29
CA GLN A 5 0.24 -5.75 9.03
C GLN A 5 -0.91 -5.05 8.30
N ILE A 6 -0.61 -3.96 7.59
CA ILE A 6 -1.58 -3.26 6.72
C ILE A 6 -1.92 -4.13 5.50
N ALA A 7 -0.91 -4.74 4.87
CA ALA A 7 -1.14 -5.66 3.75
C ALA A 7 -2.03 -6.85 4.16
N ASN A 8 -1.82 -7.41 5.35
CA ASN A 8 -2.65 -8.50 5.88
C ASN A 8 -4.09 -8.05 6.14
N PHE A 9 -4.30 -6.82 6.61
CA PHE A 9 -5.64 -6.25 6.77
C PHE A 9 -6.37 -6.18 5.42
N PHE A 10 -5.71 -5.67 4.38
CA PHE A 10 -6.29 -5.63 3.05
C PHE A 10 -6.53 -7.02 2.46
N ASP A 11 -5.63 -7.99 2.67
CA ASP A 11 -5.84 -9.36 2.18
C ASP A 11 -7.04 -10.05 2.86
N GLY A 12 -7.35 -9.68 4.11
CA GLY A 12 -8.57 -10.16 4.78
C GLY A 12 -9.87 -9.56 4.21
N TRP A 13 -9.82 -8.31 3.75
CA TRP A 13 -10.99 -7.61 3.18
C TRP A 13 -11.15 -7.83 1.66
N ALA A 14 -10.03 -7.84 0.94
CA ALA A 14 -9.90 -8.02 -0.50
C ALA A 14 -8.78 -9.04 -0.78
N PRO A 15 -9.09 -10.35 -0.69
CA PRO A 15 -8.10 -11.41 -0.83
C PRO A 15 -7.42 -11.41 -2.19
N LYS A 16 -6.11 -11.68 -2.23
CA LYS A 16 -5.35 -11.70 -3.49
C LYS A 16 -5.90 -12.64 -4.57
N PHE A 17 -6.60 -13.71 -4.23
CA PHE A 17 -7.10 -14.66 -5.24
C PHE A 17 -8.23 -14.10 -6.12
N ILE A 18 -8.86 -12.99 -5.73
CA ILE A 18 -9.89 -12.33 -6.55
C ILE A 18 -9.29 -11.36 -7.57
N GLN A 19 -7.98 -11.08 -7.47
CA GLN A 19 -7.29 -10.21 -8.41
C GLN A 19 -7.26 -10.84 -9.81
N TRP A 20 -7.16 -10.01 -10.84
CA TRP A 20 -6.94 -10.52 -12.18
C TRP A 20 -5.50 -11.04 -12.31
N GLU A 21 -5.30 -12.14 -13.05
CA GLU A 21 -3.99 -12.80 -13.21
C GLU A 21 -2.87 -11.84 -13.67
N ARG A 22 -3.23 -10.79 -14.43
CA ARG A 22 -2.29 -9.80 -14.98
C ARG A 22 -2.14 -8.55 -14.12
N ASP A 23 -2.75 -8.52 -12.94
CA ASP A 23 -2.69 -7.37 -12.04
C ASP A 23 -1.41 -7.38 -11.20
N ASN A 24 -0.92 -6.19 -10.87
CA ASN A 24 0.29 -5.98 -10.07
C ASN A 24 -0.11 -5.33 -8.73
N THR A 25 -0.53 -6.14 -7.77
CA THR A 25 -1.05 -5.66 -6.47
C THR A 25 -0.15 -6.02 -5.29
N GLY A 26 -0.43 -5.41 -4.13
CA GLY A 26 0.29 -5.63 -2.89
C GLY A 26 1.44 -4.63 -2.67
N LEU A 27 2.53 -5.08 -2.04
CA LEU A 27 3.71 -4.23 -1.82
C LEU A 27 4.58 -4.21 -3.08
N LEU A 28 4.48 -3.14 -3.86
CA LEU A 28 5.22 -2.99 -5.12
C LEU A 28 6.62 -2.40 -4.92
N VAL A 29 6.80 -1.47 -3.98
CA VAL A 29 8.09 -0.82 -3.68
C VAL A 29 8.22 -0.64 -2.17
N GLY A 30 9.41 -0.90 -1.62
CA GLY A 30 9.73 -0.68 -0.20
C GLY A 30 9.99 -1.97 0.59
N ARG A 31 9.74 -1.94 1.91
CA ARG A 31 10.06 -3.04 2.83
C ARG A 31 8.86 -3.39 3.72
N SER A 32 8.49 -4.67 3.76
CA SER A 32 7.34 -5.16 4.55
C SER A 32 7.50 -4.96 6.06
N GLN A 33 8.75 -4.93 6.54
CA GLN A 33 9.07 -4.75 7.95
C GLN A 33 9.22 -3.29 8.38
N GLN A 34 9.09 -2.33 7.46
CA GLN A 34 9.19 -0.91 7.78
C GLN A 34 8.04 -0.48 8.68
N GLU A 35 8.35 0.37 9.66
CA GLU A 35 7.36 1.01 10.52
C GLU A 35 6.56 2.06 9.73
N VAL A 36 5.25 2.08 9.94
CA VAL A 36 4.32 2.99 9.28
C VAL A 36 4.02 4.16 10.20
N THR A 37 4.30 5.38 9.73
CA THR A 37 4.01 6.64 10.42
C THR A 37 2.71 7.29 9.92
N GLY A 38 2.27 6.97 8.70
CA GLY A 38 1.04 7.47 8.09
C GLY A 38 0.66 6.67 6.85
N VAL A 39 -0.60 6.80 6.40
CA VAL A 39 -1.12 6.16 5.19
C VAL A 39 -1.83 7.20 4.35
N LEU A 40 -1.45 7.31 3.07
CA LEU A 40 -2.14 8.12 2.07
C LEU A 40 -2.83 7.20 1.08
N LEU A 41 -4.14 7.39 0.88
CA LEU A 41 -4.89 6.73 -0.19
C LEU A 41 -4.87 7.62 -1.44
N CYS A 42 -4.51 7.05 -2.59
CA CYS A 42 -4.49 7.74 -3.88
C CYS A 42 -4.97 6.81 -5.01
N LEU A 43 -5.49 7.40 -6.08
CA LEU A 43 -5.76 6.68 -7.32
C LEU A 43 -4.46 6.48 -8.14
N ASP A 44 -3.70 7.57 -8.33
CA ASP A 44 -2.44 7.58 -9.05
C ASP A 44 -1.28 8.06 -8.16
N VAL A 45 -0.13 7.38 -8.25
CA VAL A 45 1.09 7.76 -7.52
C VAL A 45 1.86 8.82 -8.33
N THR A 46 1.40 10.06 -8.26
CA THR A 46 2.05 11.23 -8.90
C THR A 46 3.02 11.94 -7.95
N SER A 47 3.87 12.82 -8.48
CA SER A 47 4.77 13.66 -7.66
C SER A 47 4.01 14.46 -6.60
N ASP A 48 2.83 14.99 -6.94
CA ASP A 48 1.99 15.74 -6.01
C ASP A 48 1.45 14.85 -4.87
N ALA A 49 1.10 13.59 -5.17
CA ALA A 49 0.67 12.63 -4.15
C ALA A 49 1.83 12.31 -3.19
N LEU A 50 3.05 12.15 -3.72
CA LEU A 50 4.25 11.93 -2.92
C LEU A 50 4.55 13.14 -2.02
N GLU A 51 4.46 14.36 -2.55
CA GLU A 51 4.68 15.58 -1.77
C GLU A 51 3.63 15.74 -0.65
N ARG A 52 2.37 15.37 -0.89
CA ARG A 52 1.34 15.36 0.17
C ARG A 52 1.66 14.36 1.27
N SER A 53 2.19 13.19 0.91
CA SER A 53 2.54 12.14 1.88
C SER A 53 3.69 12.53 2.80
N SER A 54 4.59 13.43 2.38
CA SER A 54 5.72 13.89 3.20
C SER A 54 5.39 15.09 4.10
N LYS A 55 4.24 15.74 3.90
CA LYS A 55 3.80 16.93 4.65
C LYS A 55 2.95 16.60 5.88
N THR A 56 2.58 15.34 6.08
CA THR A 56 1.76 14.86 7.21
C THR A 56 2.60 13.98 8.11
#